data_AF-A0AAP8N7N0-F1
#
_entry.id   AF-A0AAP8N7N0-F1
#
_cell.length_a   1.000
_cell.length_b   1.000
_cell.length_c   1.000
_cell.angle_alpha   90.00
_cell.angle_beta   90.00
_cell.angle_gamma   90.00
#
_symmetry.space_group_name_H-M   'P 1'
#
loop_
_entity.id
_entity.type
_entity.pdbx_description
1 polymer ?
#
loop_
_entity_poly.entity_id
_entity_poly.type
_entity_poly.pdbx_seq_one_letter_code
_entity_poly.pdbx_strand_id
1 'polypeptide(L)'
;HDTLGQRLSLIGLKSDLARKLIIKDPEQAQNEIKDVQQTARTALNEVRKIVSQMRGIRIKDEIIRVKQILLAAQIEFESDAELTLTNVSLLTENIVSMCLKEAVTNVVKHSKATICSI
;
A
#
# COMPACT_ATOMS: atom_id res chain seq x y z
N HIS A 1 -2.73 5.81 -10.79
CA HIS A 1 -2.58 4.57 -11.58
C HIS A 1 -3.52 3.54 -11.00
N ASP A 2 -4.68 3.33 -11.63
CA ASP A 2 -5.74 2.44 -11.11
C ASP A 2 -5.79 1.12 -11.91
N THR A 3 -4.62 0.50 -12.03
CA THR A 3 -4.43 -0.71 -12.85
C THR A 3 -5.11 -1.93 -12.24
N LEU A 4 -5.30 -1.94 -10.92
CA LEU A 4 -6.00 -3.02 -10.22
C LEU A 4 -7.52 -2.97 -10.48
N GLY A 5 -8.12 -1.78 -10.41
CA GLY A 5 -9.54 -1.57 -10.73
C GLY A 5 -9.86 -2.00 -12.17
N GLN A 6 -9.02 -1.62 -13.13
CA GLN A 6 -9.16 -2.04 -14.53
C GLN A 6 -9.11 -3.57 -14.70
N ARG A 7 -8.21 -4.26 -14.00
CA ARG A 7 -8.10 -5.73 -14.06
C ARG A 7 -9.28 -6.44 -13.43
N LEU A 8 -9.82 -5.92 -12.32
CA LEU A 8 -11.03 -6.47 -11.70
C LEU A 8 -12.25 -6.33 -12.61
N SER A 9 -12.40 -5.18 -13.28
CA SER A 9 -13.45 -4.99 -14.29
C SER A 9 -13.30 -5.97 -15.46
N LEU A 10 -12.06 -6.19 -15.94
CA LEU A 10 -11.79 -7.17 -17.00
C LEU A 10 -12.13 -8.60 -16.59
N ILE A 11 -11.83 -8.99 -15.35
CA ILE A 11 -12.21 -10.30 -14.78
C ILE A 11 -13.73 -10.46 -14.80
N GLY A 12 -14.48 -9.43 -14.38
CA GLY A 12 -15.95 -9.45 -14.42
C GLY A 12 -16.50 -9.67 -15.83
N LEU A 13 -16.03 -8.86 -16.80
CA LEU A 13 -16.46 -8.95 -18.19
C LEU A 13 -16.14 -10.30 -18.84
N LYS A 14 -14.94 -10.84 -18.62
CA LYS A 14 -14.54 -12.15 -19.15
C LYS A 14 -15.31 -13.30 -18.50
N SER A 15 -15.60 -13.19 -17.20
CA SER A 15 -16.42 -14.19 -16.49
C SER A 15 -17.86 -14.20 -17.00
N ASP A 16 -18.42 -13.03 -17.30
CA ASP A 16 -19.74 -12.91 -17.93
C ASP A 16 -19.78 -13.46 -19.35
N LEU A 17 -18.73 -13.22 -20.14
CA LEU A 17 -18.59 -13.78 -21.49
C LEU A 17 -18.47 -15.31 -21.43
N ALA A 18 -17.59 -15.84 -20.58
CA ALA A 18 -17.42 -17.27 -20.37
C ALA A 18 -18.75 -17.94 -20.03
N ARG A 19 -19.52 -17.37 -19.09
CA ARG A 19 -20.85 -17.89 -18.71
C ARG A 19 -21.81 -18.00 -19.89
N LYS A 20 -21.83 -17.02 -20.79
CA LYS A 20 -22.68 -17.03 -21.99
C LYS A 20 -22.21 -18.06 -23.03
N LEU A 21 -20.93 -18.39 -23.05
CA LEU A 21 -20.33 -19.30 -24.01
C LEU A 21 -20.37 -20.77 -23.58
N ILE A 22 -20.63 -21.10 -22.32
CA ILE A 22 -20.62 -22.50 -21.80
C ILE A 22 -21.37 -23.49 -22.70
N ILE A 23 -22.52 -23.08 -23.26
CA ILE A 23 -23.35 -23.94 -24.12
C ILE A 23 -23.01 -23.76 -25.60
N LYS A 24 -22.69 -22.53 -26.03
CA LYS A 24 -22.53 -22.16 -27.44
C LYS A 24 -21.14 -22.47 -27.99
N ASP A 25 -20.12 -22.25 -27.18
CA ASP A 25 -18.71 -22.45 -27.50
C ASP A 25 -17.92 -22.79 -26.22
N PRO A 26 -17.92 -24.07 -25.81
CA PRO A 26 -17.26 -24.51 -24.59
C PRO A 26 -15.73 -24.31 -24.61
N GLU A 27 -15.11 -24.38 -25.79
CA GLU A 27 -13.67 -24.18 -25.95
C GLU A 27 -13.30 -22.72 -25.67
N GLN A 28 -14.05 -21.78 -26.26
CA GLN A 28 -13.82 -20.36 -25.98
C GLN A 28 -14.18 -20.00 -24.53
N ALA A 29 -15.22 -20.60 -23.95
CA ALA A 29 -15.51 -20.45 -22.52
C ALA A 29 -14.33 -20.90 -21.64
N GLN A 30 -13.70 -22.04 -21.98
CA GLN A 30 -12.54 -22.53 -21.25
C GLN A 30 -11.33 -21.57 -21.36
N ASN A 31 -11.12 -20.98 -22.53
CA ASN A 31 -10.07 -19.99 -22.75
C ASN A 31 -10.29 -18.71 -21.93
N GLU A 32 -11.52 -18.19 -21.89
CA GLU A 32 -11.85 -17.02 -21.06
C GLU A 32 -11.64 -17.29 -19.56
N ILE A 33 -11.99 -18.48 -19.08
CA ILE A 33 -11.75 -18.86 -17.68
C ILE A 33 -10.25 -18.96 -17.36
N LYS A 34 -9.44 -19.51 -18.28
CA LYS A 34 -7.97 -19.52 -18.11
C LYS A 34 -7.40 -18.10 -18.01
N ASP A 35 -7.88 -17.20 -18.86
CA ASP A 35 -7.46 -15.79 -18.83
C ASP A 35 -7.86 -15.07 -17.55
N VAL A 36 -9.08 -15.32 -17.05
CA VAL A 36 -9.54 -14.82 -15.75
C VAL A 36 -8.61 -15.31 -14.64
N GLN A 37 -8.28 -16.61 -14.61
CA GLN A 37 -7.41 -17.19 -13.61
C GLN A 37 -6.00 -16.55 -13.64
N GLN A 38 -5.44 -16.37 -14.84
CA GLN A 38 -4.12 -15.76 -15.01
C GLN A 38 -4.11 -14.29 -14.60
N THR A 39 -5.14 -13.54 -14.97
CA THR A 39 -5.29 -12.12 -14.62
C THR A 39 -5.42 -11.96 -13.10
N ALA A 40 -6.25 -12.79 -12.45
CA ALA A 40 -6.42 -12.78 -11.01
C ALA A 40 -5.11 -13.10 -10.25
N ARG A 41 -4.37 -14.13 -10.69
CA ARG A 41 -3.05 -14.47 -10.13
C ARG A 41 -2.05 -13.32 -10.26
N THR A 42 -2.03 -12.66 -11.41
CA THR A 42 -1.12 -11.54 -11.67
C THR A 42 -1.46 -10.33 -10.80
N ALA A 43 -2.75 -9.99 -10.70
CA ALA A 43 -3.24 -8.93 -9.81
C ALA A 43 -2.87 -9.21 -8.34
N LEU A 44 -3.09 -10.43 -7.84
CA LEU A 44 -2.70 -10.81 -6.49
C LEU A 44 -1.19 -10.72 -6.25
N ASN A 45 -0.36 -11.11 -7.23
CA ASN A 45 1.09 -10.99 -7.12
C ASN A 45 1.56 -9.53 -7.09
N GLU A 46 0.93 -8.63 -7.85
CA GLU A 46 1.21 -7.20 -7.77
C GLU A 46 0.82 -6.62 -6.41
N VAL A 47 -0.36 -6.96 -5.89
CA VAL A 47 -0.76 -6.56 -4.54
C VAL A 47 0.25 -7.07 -3.51
N ARG A 48 0.68 -8.33 -3.61
CA ARG A 48 1.72 -8.88 -2.72
C ARG A 48 3.06 -8.16 -2.86
N LYS A 49 3.46 -7.75 -4.06
CA LYS A 49 4.70 -6.98 -4.27
C LYS A 49 4.60 -5.59 -3.65
N ILE A 50 3.47 -4.90 -3.84
CA ILE A 50 3.21 -3.59 -3.21
C ILE A 50 3.25 -3.75 -1.68
N VAL A 51 2.55 -4.75 -1.14
CA VAL A 51 2.57 -5.07 0.30
C VAL A 51 3.97 -5.44 0.78
N SER A 52 4.75 -6.18 0.00
CA SER A 52 6.12 -6.55 0.35
C SER A 52 7.10 -5.38 0.25
N GLN A 53 6.89 -4.43 -0.65
CA GLN A 53 7.65 -3.18 -0.68
C GLN A 53 7.29 -2.30 0.52
N MET A 54 6.02 -2.32 0.95
CA MET A 54 5.60 -1.68 2.20
C MET A 54 6.25 -2.32 3.43
N ARG A 55 6.51 -3.65 3.45
CA ARG A 55 7.22 -4.36 4.55
C ARG A 55 8.63 -3.82 4.85
N GLY A 56 9.19 -2.94 4.02
CA GLY A 56 10.49 -2.30 4.26
C GLY A 56 10.45 -1.04 5.11
N ILE A 57 9.27 -0.55 5.54
CA ILE A 57 9.14 0.68 6.33
C ILE A 57 8.86 0.33 7.79
N ARG A 58 9.92 0.06 8.55
CA ARG A 58 9.81 -0.07 10.00
C ARG A 58 9.61 1.29 10.65
N ILE A 59 8.86 1.32 11.74
CA ILE A 59 8.60 2.56 12.50
C ILE A 59 9.91 3.22 12.92
N LYS A 60 10.92 2.41 13.27
CA LYS A 60 12.26 2.86 13.66
C LYS A 60 12.97 3.62 12.53
N ASP A 61 12.93 3.06 11.32
CA ASP A 61 13.55 3.70 10.15
C ASP A 61 12.81 5.00 9.79
N GLU A 62 11.50 5.01 9.96
CA GLU A 62 10.69 6.19 9.68
C GLU A 62 10.90 7.32 10.68
N ILE A 63 11.07 7.03 11.98
CA ILE A 63 11.43 8.02 13.00
C ILE A 63 12.77 8.69 12.67
N ILE A 64 13.76 7.91 12.19
CA ILE A 64 15.05 8.47 11.77
C ILE A 64 14.86 9.45 10.60
N ARG A 65 14.04 9.09 9.61
CA ARG A 65 13.73 9.98 8.47
C ARG A 65 12.97 11.24 8.91
N VAL A 66 11.97 11.08 9.76
CA VAL A 66 11.18 12.19 10.31
C VAL A 66 12.06 13.19 11.04
N LYS A 67 12.97 12.69 11.89
CA LYS A 67 13.95 13.54 12.57
C LYS A 67 14.79 14.34 11.58
N GLN A 68 15.27 13.72 10.50
CA GLN A 68 16.03 14.42 9.47
C GLN A 68 15.20 15.50 8.75
N ILE A 69 13.94 15.21 8.44
CA ILE A 69 13.03 16.14 7.79
C ILE A 69 12.73 17.35 8.68
N LEU A 70 12.44 17.12 9.97
CA LEU A 70 12.17 18.19 10.94
C LEU A 70 13.42 19.06 11.17
N LEU A 71 14.59 18.45 11.31
CA LEU A 71 15.87 19.17 11.43
C LEU A 71 16.14 20.04 10.19
N ALA A 72 15.91 19.52 8.98
CA ALA A 72 16.06 20.29 7.74
C ALA A 72 15.07 21.46 7.64
N ALA A 73 13.90 21.34 8.28
CA ALA A 73 12.89 22.38 8.39
C ALA A 73 13.12 23.35 9.58
N GLN A 74 14.23 23.19 10.33
CA GLN A 74 14.52 23.96 11.55
C GLN A 74 13.44 23.81 12.64
N ILE A 75 12.80 22.63 12.71
CA ILE A 75 11.85 22.27 13.74
C ILE A 75 12.53 21.32 14.71
N GLU A 76 12.53 21.66 16.00
CA GLU A 76 13.06 20.82 17.06
C GLU A 76 12.21 19.55 17.20
N PHE A 77 12.89 18.40 17.30
CA PHE A 77 12.24 17.10 17.40
C PHE A 77 12.43 16.55 18.81
N GLU A 78 11.31 16.35 19.50
CA GLU A 78 11.24 15.69 20.80
C GLU A 78 10.60 14.31 20.63
N SER A 79 11.21 13.28 21.23
CA SER A 79 10.61 11.95 21.28
C SER A 79 10.95 11.28 22.59
N ASP A 80 9.98 10.62 23.21
CA ASP A 80 10.26 9.70 24.29
C ASP A 80 11.08 8.53 23.75
N ALA A 81 12.20 8.23 24.41
CA ALA A 81 13.33 7.45 23.87
C ALA A 81 13.06 5.95 23.60
N GLU A 82 11.79 5.52 23.51
CA GLU A 82 11.43 4.11 23.39
C GLU A 82 10.21 3.86 22.49
N LEU A 83 10.13 4.53 21.34
CA LEU A 83 9.16 4.20 20.28
C LEU A 83 9.48 2.82 19.65
N THR A 84 9.15 1.78 20.39
CA THR A 84 9.22 0.37 19.97
C THR A 84 7.83 -0.22 19.97
N LEU A 85 7.31 -0.46 18.77
CA LEU A 85 6.08 -1.22 18.61
C LEU A 85 6.39 -2.71 18.82
N THR A 86 6.04 -3.23 19.99
CA THR A 86 6.08 -4.67 20.29
C THR A 86 4.71 -5.30 20.00
N ASN A 87 4.70 -6.52 19.47
CA ASN A 87 3.47 -7.28 19.13
C ASN A 87 2.53 -6.64 18.08
N VAL A 88 3.03 -5.76 17.22
CA VAL A 88 2.24 -5.15 16.15
C VAL A 88 2.42 -5.92 14.84
N SER A 89 1.33 -6.11 14.09
CA SER A 89 1.41 -6.73 12.77
C SER A 89 2.23 -5.84 11.82
N LEU A 90 2.99 -6.44 10.91
CA LEU A 90 3.74 -5.71 9.87
C LEU A 90 2.86 -4.72 9.08
N LEU A 91 1.61 -5.09 8.82
CA LEU A 91 0.66 -4.23 8.11
C LEU A 91 0.36 -2.97 8.93
N THR A 92 0.08 -3.15 10.22
CA THR A 92 -0.22 -2.05 11.14
C THR A 92 1.01 -1.16 11.33
N GLU A 93 2.20 -1.73 11.50
CA GLU A 93 3.45 -0.97 11.62
C GLU A 93 3.66 -0.09 10.38
N ASN A 94 3.47 -0.63 9.18
CA ASN A 94 3.59 0.14 7.94
C ASN A 94 2.57 1.27 7.84
N ILE A 95 1.31 1.02 8.20
CA ILE A 95 0.25 2.04 8.18
C ILE A 95 0.62 3.17 9.13
N VAL A 96 1.06 2.85 10.35
CA VAL A 96 1.48 3.86 11.33
C VAL A 96 2.69 4.64 10.81
N SER A 97 3.69 3.99 10.21
CA SER A 97 4.84 4.66 9.57
C SER A 97 4.39 5.62 8.48
N MET A 98 3.45 5.22 7.61
CA MET A 98 2.92 6.11 6.56
C MET A 98 2.15 7.29 7.15
N CYS A 99 1.32 7.07 8.18
CA CYS A 99 0.61 8.14 8.88
C CYS A 99 1.58 9.12 9.54
N LEU A 100 2.63 8.62 10.20
CA LEU A 100 3.66 9.42 10.83
C LEU A 100 4.37 10.33 9.81
N LYS A 101 4.77 9.77 8.67
CA LYS A 101 5.40 10.51 7.57
C LYS A 101 4.51 11.65 7.07
N GLU A 102 3.24 11.36 6.83
CA GLU A 102 2.30 12.36 6.31
C GLU A 102 2.01 13.45 7.36
N ALA A 103 1.84 13.07 8.63
CA ALA A 103 1.67 14.02 9.73
C ALA A 103 2.85 15.00 9.82
N VAL A 104 4.09 14.49 9.78
CA VAL A 104 5.31 15.31 9.80
C VAL A 104 5.42 16.17 8.56
N THR A 105 5.07 15.63 7.39
CA THR A 105 5.04 16.40 6.13
C THR A 105 4.07 17.58 6.25
N ASN A 106 2.90 17.38 6.87
CA ASN A 106 1.93 18.44 7.12
C ASN A 106 2.45 19.47 8.14
N VAL A 107 3.13 19.04 9.20
CA VAL A 107 3.80 19.93 10.15
C VAL A 107 4.78 20.83 9.41
N VAL A 108 5.72 20.25 8.65
CA VAL A 108 6.75 21.01 7.92
C VAL A 108 6.14 21.97 6.89
N LYS A 109 5.11 21.54 6.15
CA LYS A 109 4.52 22.37 5.09
C LYS A 109 3.58 23.46 5.59
N HIS A 110 2.85 23.22 6.69
CA HIS A 110 1.66 24.00 7.01
C HIS A 110 1.61 24.53 8.44
N SER A 111 2.30 23.93 9.40
CA SER A 111 2.11 24.29 10.82
C SER A 111 2.78 25.58 11.25
N LYS A 112 3.91 25.97 10.62
CA LYS A 112 4.84 27.00 11.13
C LYS A 112 5.35 26.71 12.57
N ALA A 113 5.28 25.46 13.02
CA ALA A 113 5.76 25.06 14.34
C ALA A 113 7.28 25.13 14.43
N THR A 114 7.80 25.41 15.63
CA THR A 114 9.23 25.37 15.94
C THR A 114 9.63 24.11 16.71
N ILE A 115 8.66 23.40 17.29
CA ILE A 115 8.86 22.15 18.06
C ILE A 115 7.80 21.13 17.62
N CYS A 116 8.20 19.87 17.48
CA CYS A 116 7.35 18.74 17.17
C CYS A 116 7.70 17.57 18.11
N SER A 117 6.74 17.14 18.94
CA SER A 117 6.89 15.99 19.84
C SER A 117 6.12 14.77 19.32
N ILE A 118 6.71 13.58 19.42
CA ILE A 118 6.13 12.30 18.95
C ILE A 118 6.28 11.21 20.01
#